data_AF-A0A924GL77-F1
#
_entry.id   AF-A0A924GL77-F1
#
_cell.length_a   1.000
_cell.length_b   1.000
_cell.length_c   1.000
_cell.angle_alpha   90.00
_cell.angle_beta   90.00
_cell.angle_gamma   90.00
#
_symmetry.space_group_name_H-M   'P 1'
#
loop_
_entity.id
_entity.type
_entity.pdbx_description
1 polymer ?
#
loop_
_entity_poly.entity_id
_entity_poly.type
_entity_poly.pdbx_seq_one_letter_code
_entity_poly.pdbx_strand_id
1 'polypeptide(L)'
;MVKINYFTTHRCALYTPGHNVHFIQARKSWQNPEAGVAAEFLTIEDDVIVVRAESGDVLKFRNHDLKRFARIIHDFGPHVTLRDPGVLRIEHTGSGYLFCVKPDVGAPLDRCIDPDDVPRAPTDRSPEAIAKYLIDRIHGEGGGTMQL
;
A
#
# COMPACT_ATOMS: atom_id res chain seq x y z
N MET A 1 8.93 4.71 -23.95
CA MET A 1 7.68 5.50 -23.88
C MET A 1 6.75 4.78 -22.92
N VAL A 2 6.57 5.33 -21.72
CA VAL A 2 5.73 4.74 -20.66
C VAL A 2 4.25 4.88 -21.07
N LYS A 3 3.51 3.77 -21.13
CA LYS A 3 2.05 3.79 -21.36
C LYS A 3 1.35 3.88 -19.99
N ILE A 4 0.56 4.92 -19.79
CA ILE A 4 -0.23 5.13 -18.56
C ILE A 4 -1.70 5.02 -18.93
N ASN A 5 -2.38 3.98 -18.47
CA ASN A 5 -3.83 3.82 -18.61
C ASN A 5 -4.55 4.37 -17.36
N TYR A 6 -5.77 4.90 -17.53
CA TYR A 6 -6.52 5.64 -16.50
C TYR A 6 -6.89 4.78 -15.28
N PHE A 7 -6.65 5.28 -14.07
CA PHE A 7 -6.93 4.56 -12.81
C PHE A 7 -8.20 5.06 -12.08
N THR A 8 -8.69 4.29 -11.11
CA THR A 8 -9.69 4.75 -10.13
C THR A 8 -9.00 5.48 -8.97
N THR A 9 -9.61 6.56 -8.46
CA THR A 9 -9.11 7.28 -7.27
C THR A 9 -9.80 6.75 -6.02
N HIS A 10 -9.15 5.85 -5.29
CA HIS A 10 -9.65 5.41 -3.98
C HIS A 10 -9.02 6.26 -2.87
N ARG A 11 -9.85 6.87 -2.01
CA ARG A 11 -9.36 7.45 -0.75
C ARG A 11 -8.90 6.29 0.14
N CYS A 12 -7.60 6.10 0.22
CA CYS A 12 -7.02 4.96 0.90
C CYS A 12 -6.76 5.27 2.38
N ALA A 13 -7.69 4.96 3.27
CA ALA A 13 -7.48 5.14 4.72
C ALA A 13 -6.77 3.96 5.40
N LEU A 14 -6.60 2.84 4.68
CA LEU A 14 -5.86 1.68 5.17
C LEU A 14 -4.34 1.89 5.03
N TYR A 15 -3.63 1.30 5.97
CA TYR A 15 -2.20 1.48 6.23
C TYR A 15 -1.43 0.15 6.11
N THR A 16 -1.92 -0.74 5.24
CA THR A 16 -1.40 -2.08 4.95
C THR A 16 -0.69 -2.13 3.58
N PRO A 17 0.08 -3.19 3.25
CA PRO A 17 0.71 -3.30 1.95
C PRO A 17 -0.28 -3.18 0.78
N GLY A 18 0.05 -2.37 -0.23
CA GLY A 18 -0.82 -2.04 -1.36
C GLY A 18 -1.71 -0.80 -1.13
N HIS A 19 -1.68 -0.23 0.06
CA HIS A 19 -2.46 0.93 0.44
C HIS A 19 -1.57 2.16 0.69
N ASN A 20 -2.10 3.18 1.40
CA ASN A 20 -1.34 4.36 1.74
C ASN A 20 -0.19 4.01 2.67
N VAL A 21 0.94 4.69 2.49
CA VAL A 21 2.15 4.43 3.26
C VAL A 21 1.92 4.76 4.73
N HIS A 22 2.05 3.76 5.60
CA HIS A 22 2.04 3.97 7.04
C HIS A 22 3.44 4.34 7.56
N PHE A 23 3.50 5.24 8.55
CA PHE A 23 4.76 5.67 9.17
C PHE A 23 5.60 4.49 9.68
N ILE A 24 4.98 3.46 10.26
CA ILE A 24 5.71 2.29 10.77
C ILE A 24 6.40 1.53 9.62
N GLN A 25 5.72 1.34 8.49
CA GLN A 25 6.28 0.61 7.35
C GLN A 25 7.40 1.41 6.69
N ALA A 26 7.20 2.72 6.49
CA ALA A 26 8.24 3.61 6.00
C ALA A 26 9.48 3.60 6.91
N ARG A 27 9.28 3.72 8.23
CA ARG A 27 10.36 3.70 9.21
C ARG A 27 11.12 2.37 9.19
N LYS A 28 10.42 1.23 9.18
CA LYS A 28 11.06 -0.09 9.10
C LYS A 28 11.92 -0.23 7.83
N SER A 29 11.40 0.24 6.69
CA SER A 29 12.14 0.21 5.41
C SER A 29 13.34 1.16 5.35
N TRP A 30 13.35 2.19 6.19
CA TRP A 30 14.49 3.10 6.30
C TRP A 30 15.57 2.56 7.23
N GLN A 31 15.18 1.84 8.29
CA GLN A 31 16.10 1.27 9.28
C GLN A 31 16.92 0.09 8.75
N ASN A 32 16.53 -0.51 7.62
CA ASN A 32 17.28 -1.57 6.95
C ASN A 32 17.64 -1.18 5.49
N PRO A 33 18.56 -0.22 5.29
CA PRO A 33 18.84 0.33 3.97
C PRO A 33 19.57 -0.63 3.03
N GLU A 34 20.25 -1.66 3.55
CA GLU A 34 21.02 -2.63 2.75
C GLU A 34 20.16 -3.67 2.04
N ALA A 35 18.86 -3.77 2.38
CA ALA A 35 17.92 -4.74 1.79
C ALA A 35 17.20 -4.21 0.52
N GLY A 36 17.69 -3.13 -0.09
CA GLY A 36 17.09 -2.52 -1.27
C GLY A 36 17.45 -3.25 -2.56
N VAL A 37 16.44 -3.59 -3.38
CA VAL A 37 16.64 -4.09 -4.75
C VAL A 37 16.36 -2.95 -5.72
N ALA A 38 17.38 -2.52 -6.47
CA ALA A 38 17.20 -1.57 -7.56
C ALA A 38 16.40 -2.21 -8.70
N ALA A 39 15.47 -1.43 -9.25
CA ALA A 39 14.58 -1.88 -10.31
C ALA A 39 14.19 -0.71 -11.22
N GLU A 40 13.71 -1.05 -12.41
CA GLU A 40 13.17 -0.11 -13.39
C GLU A 40 11.68 -0.37 -13.57
N PHE A 41 10.87 0.68 -13.49
CA PHE A 41 9.47 0.62 -13.83
C PHE A 41 9.27 0.38 -15.34
N LEU A 42 8.45 -0.62 -15.67
CA LEU A 42 8.13 -0.97 -17.05
C LEU A 42 6.78 -0.40 -17.47
N THR A 43 5.73 -0.72 -16.70
CA THR A 43 4.34 -0.43 -17.09
C THR A 43 3.38 -0.62 -15.91
N ILE A 44 2.14 -0.15 -16.07
CA ILE A 44 1.02 -0.58 -15.26
C ILE A 44 0.01 -1.29 -16.15
N GLU A 45 -0.31 -2.54 -15.81
CA GLU A 45 -1.26 -3.40 -16.52
C GLU A 45 -2.28 -3.94 -15.53
N ASP A 46 -3.58 -3.78 -15.82
CA ASP A 46 -4.68 -4.31 -14.99
C ASP A 46 -4.52 -4.02 -13.48
N ASP A 47 -4.20 -2.75 -13.17
CA ASP A 47 -3.91 -2.24 -11.82
C ASP A 47 -2.69 -2.86 -11.12
N VAL A 48 -1.76 -3.42 -11.90
CA VAL A 48 -0.51 -4.02 -11.44
C VAL A 48 0.68 -3.20 -11.95
N ILE A 49 1.48 -2.69 -11.02
CA ILE A 49 2.78 -2.09 -11.28
C ILE A 49 3.76 -3.21 -11.62
N VAL A 50 4.38 -3.12 -12.79
CA VAL A 50 5.39 -4.07 -13.27
C VAL A 50 6.75 -3.39 -13.26
N VAL A 51 7.71 -4.00 -12.57
CA VAL A 51 9.10 -3.52 -12.50
C VAL A 51 10.06 -4.65 -12.89
N ARG A 52 11.25 -4.28 -13.36
CA ARG A 52 12.35 -5.21 -13.64
C ARG A 52 13.50 -4.94 -12.69
N ALA A 53 13.85 -5.91 -11.86
CA ALA A 53 15.03 -5.82 -11.00
C ALA A 53 16.33 -5.84 -11.81
N GLU A 54 17.43 -5.35 -11.25
CA GLU A 54 18.76 -5.43 -11.88
C GLU A 54 19.20 -6.87 -12.19
N SER A 55 18.70 -7.86 -11.45
CA SER A 55 18.89 -9.30 -11.75
C SER A 55 18.26 -9.74 -13.07
N GLY A 56 17.37 -8.92 -13.64
CA GLY A 56 16.53 -9.26 -14.80
C GLY A 56 15.14 -9.80 -14.43
N ASP A 57 14.90 -10.09 -13.16
CA ASP A 57 13.60 -10.61 -12.70
C ASP A 57 12.49 -9.57 -12.88
N VAL A 58 11.33 -10.03 -13.37
CA VAL A 58 10.13 -9.19 -13.47
C VAL A 58 9.28 -9.37 -12.21
N LEU A 59 9.09 -8.29 -11.47
CA LEU A 59 8.32 -8.25 -10.24
C LEU A 59 7.02 -7.48 -10.46
N LYS A 60 5.94 -7.98 -9.84
CA LYS A 60 4.58 -7.46 -10.01
C LYS A 60 3.99 -7.07 -8.67
N PHE A 61 3.42 -5.87 -8.62
CA PHE A 61 2.97 -5.24 -7.39
C PHE A 61 1.62 -4.56 -7.57
N ARG A 62 0.81 -4.55 -6.53
CA ARG A 62 -0.43 -3.77 -6.48
C ARG A 62 -0.31 -2.60 -5.51
N ASN A 63 -0.91 -1.47 -5.88
CA ASN A 63 -1.15 -0.32 -5.03
C ASN A 63 -2.45 0.38 -5.47
N HIS A 64 -3.21 0.98 -4.56
CA HIS A 64 -4.44 1.70 -4.93
C HIS A 64 -4.24 3.10 -5.51
N ASP A 65 -3.10 3.75 -5.28
CA ASP A 65 -2.79 5.11 -5.74
C ASP A 65 -1.91 5.11 -7.01
N LEU A 66 -2.37 4.38 -8.03
CA LEU A 66 -1.65 4.20 -9.29
C LEU A 66 -1.55 5.50 -10.10
N LYS A 67 -2.54 6.40 -10.00
CA LYS A 67 -2.47 7.75 -10.63
C LYS A 67 -1.26 8.52 -10.13
N ARG A 68 -1.09 8.57 -8.81
CA ARG A 68 0.02 9.30 -8.22
C ARG A 68 1.34 8.62 -8.55
N PHE A 69 1.39 7.29 -8.49
CA PHE A 69 2.58 6.53 -8.87
C PHE A 69 3.01 6.85 -10.31
N ALA A 70 2.08 6.71 -11.28
CA ALA A 70 2.38 6.93 -12.68
C ALA A 70 2.82 8.37 -12.98
N ARG A 71 2.18 9.37 -12.33
CA ARG A 71 2.60 10.77 -12.44
C ARG A 71 4.02 10.99 -11.92
N ILE A 72 4.35 10.44 -10.75
CA ILE A 72 5.69 10.61 -10.16
C ILE A 72 6.75 9.92 -11.04
N ILE A 73 6.46 8.73 -11.57
CA ILE A 73 7.37 8.08 -12.53
C ILE A 73 7.55 8.92 -13.80
N HIS A 74 6.47 9.50 -14.32
CA HIS A 74 6.56 10.39 -15.48
C HIS A 74 7.46 11.60 -15.20
N ASP A 75 7.33 12.20 -14.01
CA ASP A 75 8.03 13.44 -13.67
C ASP A 75 9.50 13.22 -13.27
N PHE A 76 9.84 12.07 -12.68
CA PHE A 76 11.17 11.81 -12.09
C PHE A 76 11.93 10.63 -12.72
N GLY A 77 11.31 9.91 -13.64
CA GLY A 77 11.89 8.77 -14.35
C GLY A 77 11.52 7.40 -13.75
N PRO A 78 11.93 6.31 -14.42
CA PRO A 78 11.46 4.96 -14.12
C PRO A 78 12.23 4.25 -13.01
N HIS A 79 13.31 4.83 -12.48
CA HIS A 79 14.15 4.16 -11.50
C HIS A 79 13.45 4.09 -10.15
N VAL A 80 13.35 2.88 -9.61
CA VAL A 80 12.75 2.61 -8.30
C VAL A 80 13.64 1.68 -7.48
N THR A 81 13.53 1.77 -6.16
CA THR A 81 14.17 0.83 -5.24
C THR A 81 13.07 0.11 -4.47
N LEU A 82 13.01 -1.21 -4.59
CA LEU A 82 12.18 -2.05 -3.75
C LEU A 82 12.88 -2.24 -2.40
N ARG A 83 12.20 -1.89 -1.30
CA ARG A 83 12.70 -2.04 0.06
C ARG A 83 11.81 -2.95 0.86
N ASP A 84 12.43 -3.71 1.76
CA ASP A 84 11.69 -4.49 2.75
C ASP A 84 11.26 -3.60 3.93
N PRO A 85 10.02 -3.70 4.44
CA PRO A 85 8.93 -4.53 3.94
C PRO A 85 8.06 -3.82 2.90
N GLY A 86 8.10 -4.30 1.66
CA GLY A 86 7.14 -3.99 0.58
C GLY A 86 6.96 -2.51 0.28
N VAL A 87 8.04 -1.77 0.08
CA VAL A 87 8.01 -0.34 -0.28
C VAL A 87 8.73 -0.11 -1.61
N LEU A 88 8.05 0.48 -2.59
CA LEU A 88 8.71 1.08 -3.75
C LEU A 88 9.10 2.52 -3.41
N ARG A 89 10.38 2.82 -3.50
CA ARG A 89 10.93 4.17 -3.39
C ARG A 89 11.27 4.69 -4.78
N ILE A 90 10.73 5.86 -5.13
CA ILE A 90 11.14 6.62 -6.31
C ILE A 90 12.08 7.72 -5.78
N GLU A 91 13.35 7.66 -6.19
CA GLU A 91 14.37 8.61 -5.73
C GLU A 91 14.14 9.99 -6.38
N HIS A 92 14.28 11.05 -5.58
CA HIS A 92 14.27 12.43 -6.04
C HIS A 92 15.36 13.19 -5.28
N THR A 93 16.01 14.19 -5.88
CA THR A 93 17.17 14.88 -5.29
C THR A 93 16.92 15.29 -3.83
N GLY A 94 17.64 14.66 -2.90
CA GLY A 94 17.56 14.91 -1.45
C GLY A 94 16.33 14.33 -0.73
N SER A 95 15.47 13.58 -1.42
CA SER A 95 14.23 13.02 -0.85
C SER A 95 13.80 11.75 -1.61
N GLY A 96 12.51 11.43 -1.58
CA GLY A 96 11.93 10.37 -2.40
C GLY A 96 10.45 10.17 -2.09
N TYR A 97 9.76 9.56 -3.04
CA TYR A 97 8.37 9.17 -2.87
C TYR A 97 8.30 7.70 -2.49
N LEU A 98 7.44 7.37 -1.53
CA LEU A 98 7.26 6.00 -1.06
C LEU A 98 5.87 5.51 -1.44
N PHE A 99 5.81 4.26 -1.87
CA PHE A 99 4.57 3.53 -2.14
C PHE A 99 4.62 2.17 -1.45
N CYS A 100 3.65 1.90 -0.58
CA CYS A 100 3.51 0.58 0.02
C CYS A 100 2.86 -0.34 -1.00
N VAL A 101 3.56 -1.41 -1.35
CA VAL A 101 3.13 -2.34 -2.39
C VAL A 101 2.86 -3.71 -1.80
N LYS A 102 1.88 -4.40 -2.37
CA LYS A 102 1.64 -5.83 -2.12
C LYS A 102 2.11 -6.61 -3.34
N PRO A 103 2.87 -7.71 -3.16
CA PRO A 103 3.14 -8.62 -4.27
C PRO A 103 1.83 -9.05 -4.94
N ASP A 104 1.81 -9.03 -6.28
CA ASP A 104 0.65 -9.53 -7.02
C ASP A 104 0.60 -11.06 -6.96
N VAL A 105 -0.56 -11.57 -6.57
CA VAL A 105 -0.87 -13.01 -6.52
C VAL A 105 -2.11 -13.35 -7.38
N GLY A 106 -2.47 -12.47 -8.31
CA GLY A 106 -3.64 -12.62 -9.17
C GLY A 106 -4.98 -12.28 -8.52
N ALA A 107 -4.97 -11.73 -7.30
CA ALA A 107 -6.15 -11.28 -6.58
C ALA A 107 -6.16 -9.75 -6.44
N PRO A 108 -7.33 -9.09 -6.51
CA PRO A 108 -7.43 -7.66 -6.27
C PRO A 108 -6.99 -7.31 -4.85
N LEU A 109 -6.62 -6.04 -4.63
CA LEU A 109 -6.41 -5.52 -3.29
C LEU A 109 -7.73 -5.52 -2.52
N ASP A 110 -7.63 -5.70 -1.20
CA ASP A 110 -8.76 -5.54 -0.30
C ASP A 110 -9.32 -4.13 -0.44
N ARG A 111 -10.64 -3.96 -0.37
CA ARG A 111 -11.23 -2.61 -0.48
C ARG A 111 -10.70 -1.72 0.63
N CYS A 112 -10.42 -0.46 0.29
CA CYS A 112 -10.24 0.57 1.30
C CYS A 112 -11.53 0.68 2.12
N ILE A 113 -11.40 0.70 3.44
CA ILE A 113 -12.48 1.16 4.31
C ILE A 113 -12.65 2.65 4.03
N ASP A 114 -13.86 3.09 3.71
CA ASP A 114 -14.15 4.52 3.65
C ASP A 114 -13.93 5.09 5.05
N PRO A 115 -13.14 6.16 5.24
CA PRO A 115 -13.00 6.78 6.55
C PRO A 115 -14.34 7.17 7.19
N ASP A 116 -15.40 7.37 6.41
CA ASP A 116 -16.76 7.57 6.91
C ASP A 116 -17.44 6.28 7.39
N ASP A 117 -17.01 5.11 6.87
CA ASP A 117 -17.47 3.78 7.29
C ASP A 117 -16.71 3.26 8.53
N VAL A 118 -15.60 3.90 8.92
CA VAL A 118 -14.91 3.55 10.17
C VAL A 118 -15.78 3.98 11.35
N PRO A 119 -16.25 3.05 12.20
CA PRO A 119 -17.02 3.41 13.38
C PRO A 119 -16.21 4.40 14.21
N ARG A 120 -16.75 5.60 14.41
CA ARG A 120 -16.08 6.62 15.20
C ARG A 120 -15.95 6.11 16.64
N ALA A 121 -14.78 6.30 17.24
CA ALA A 121 -14.61 6.03 18.65
C ALA A 121 -15.70 6.79 19.44
N PRO A 122 -16.27 6.18 20.49
CA PRO A 122 -17.29 6.84 21.29
C PRO A 122 -16.75 8.16 21.83
N THR A 123 -17.59 9.19 21.79
CA THR A 123 -17.28 10.49 22.39
C THR A 123 -17.25 10.40 23.90
N ASP A 124 -18.02 9.47 24.47
CA ASP A 124 -17.91 9.05 25.86
C ASP A 124 -16.65 8.19 26.05
N ARG A 125 -15.79 8.63 26.98
CA ARG A 125 -14.53 7.97 27.33
C ARG A 125 -14.64 7.15 28.62
N SER A 126 -15.85 6.93 29.12
CA SER A 126 -16.09 6.02 30.24
C SER A 126 -15.56 4.61 29.91
N PRO A 127 -15.03 3.88 30.91
CA PRO A 127 -14.57 2.51 30.71
C PRO A 127 -15.63 1.60 30.10
N GLU A 128 -16.89 1.78 30.47
CA GLU A 128 -18.03 1.00 30.00
C GLU A 128 -18.34 1.26 28.52
N ALA A 129 -18.32 2.54 28.09
CA ALA A 129 -18.52 2.90 26.68
C ALA A 129 -17.39 2.40 25.79
N ILE A 130 -16.15 2.47 26.28
CA ILE A 130 -14.98 1.93 25.56
C ILE A 130 -15.06 0.41 25.47
N ALA A 131 -15.36 -0.28 26.58
CA ALA A 131 -15.47 -1.74 26.60
C ALA A 131 -16.56 -2.24 25.63
N LYS A 132 -17.73 -1.59 25.63
CA LYS A 132 -18.81 -1.91 24.70
C LYS A 132 -18.37 -1.72 23.25
N TYR A 133 -17.74 -0.59 22.92
CA TYR A 133 -17.23 -0.32 21.56
C TYR A 133 -16.23 -1.37 21.09
N LEU A 134 -15.31 -1.81 21.96
CA LEU A 134 -14.34 -2.85 21.63
C LEU A 134 -15.00 -4.21 21.38
N ILE A 135 -15.97 -4.60 22.22
CA ILE A 135 -16.74 -5.83 22.07
C ILE A 135 -17.54 -5.83 20.76
N ASP A 136 -18.28 -4.75 20.48
CA ASP A 136 -19.07 -4.61 19.25
C ASP A 136 -18.18 -4.69 18.00
N ARG A 137 -16.97 -4.11 18.06
CA ARG A 137 -16.00 -4.16 16.96
C ARG A 137 -15.39 -5.54 16.73
N ILE A 138 -15.18 -6.32 17.80
CA ILE A 138 -14.70 -7.71 17.69
C ILE A 138 -15.78 -8.62 17.07
N HIS A 139 -17.06 -8.35 17.34
CA HIS A 139 -18.17 -9.19 16.87
C HIS A 139 -18.83 -8.73 15.56
N GLY A 140 -18.51 -7.53 15.06
CA GLY A 140 -19.10 -6.93 13.85
C GLY A 140 -18.47 -7.32 12.50
N GLU A 141 -17.31 -7.99 12.49
CA GLU A 141 -16.73 -8.61 11.29
C GLU A 141 -17.05 -10.13 11.31
N GLY A 142 -17.81 -10.61 10.32
CA GLY A 142 -18.49 -11.90 10.34
C GLY A 142 -17.64 -13.13 10.64
N GLY A 143 -18.16 -13.96 11.57
CA GLY A 143 -18.39 -15.40 11.38
C GLY A 143 -17.36 -16.22 10.61
N GLY A 144 -16.35 -16.71 11.31
CA GLY A 144 -15.76 -18.02 11.01
C GLY A 144 -16.16 -18.99 12.11
N THR A 145 -17.19 -19.81 11.87
CA THR A 145 -17.43 -20.99 12.71
C THR A 145 -16.20 -21.89 12.62
N MET A 146 -15.42 -21.92 13.70
CA MET A 146 -14.49 -23.01 13.96
C MET A 146 -15.34 -24.24 14.29
N GLN A 147 -15.62 -25.07 13.29
CA GLN A 147 -16.07 -26.44 13.55
C GLN A 147 -14.85 -27.23 14.03
N LEU A 148 -14.96 -27.74 15.26
CA LEU A 148 -14.06 -28.76 15.83
C LEU A 148 -14.25 -30.10 15.12
#